data_AF-A0A7C3USD7-F1
#
_entry.id   AF-A0A7C3USD7-F1
#
_cell.length_a   1.000
_cell.length_b   1.000
_cell.length_c   1.000
_cell.angle_alpha   90.00
_cell.angle_beta   90.00
_cell.angle_gamma   90.00
#
_symmetry.space_group_name_H-M   'P 1'
#
loop_
_entity.id
_entity.type
_entity.pdbx_description
1 polymer ?
#
loop_
_entity_poly.entity_id
_entity_poly.type
_entity_poly.pdbx_seq_one_letter_code
_entity_poly.pdbx_strand_id
1 'polypeptide(L)'
;MIITITFTDSKDVNNKITGFTANFSATEDSYTSTSSVSVTLSAPVDSLSTDERIKELDMNTVIKSLKDDLVVKGATITKMTISI
;
A
#
# COMPACT_ATOMS: atom_id res chain seq x y z
N MET A 1 -9.75 -1.36 12.38
CA MET A 1 -8.72 -0.69 11.55
C MET A 1 -9.14 -0.75 10.10
N ILE A 2 -9.16 0.41 9.43
CA ILE A 2 -9.37 0.51 7.98
C ILE A 2 -8.04 0.89 7.34
N ILE A 3 -7.57 0.08 6.38
CA ILE A 3 -6.41 0.39 5.55
C ILE A 3 -6.90 0.83 4.18
N THR A 4 -6.52 2.04 3.76
CA THR A 4 -6.72 2.54 2.40
C THR A 4 -5.41 2.44 1.64
N ILE A 5 -5.45 1.91 0.41
CA ILE A 5 -4.29 1.79 -0.47
C ILE A 5 -4.52 2.67 -1.69
N THR A 6 -3.53 3.48 -2.08
CA THR A 6 -3.58 4.27 -3.30
C THR A 6 -2.34 4.00 -4.14
N PHE A 7 -2.55 3.72 -5.43
CA PHE A 7 -1.48 3.43 -6.36
C PHE A 7 -1.19 4.61 -7.28
N THR A 8 0.10 4.89 -7.48
CA THR A 8 0.58 5.88 -8.45
C THR A 8 1.59 5.23 -9.38
N ASP A 9 1.37 5.34 -10.69
CA ASP A 9 2.27 4.79 -11.69
C ASP A 9 3.49 5.66 -11.93
N SER A 10 4.64 4.99 -12.03
CA SER A 10 5.86 5.53 -12.62
C SER A 10 5.88 5.13 -14.09
N LYS A 11 6.07 6.08 -14.99
CA LYS A 11 6.05 5.84 -16.44
C LYS A 11 7.32 6.31 -17.14
N ASP A 12 7.67 5.64 -18.22
CA ASP A 12 8.77 6.06 -19.12
C ASP A 12 8.31 7.10 -20.15
N VAL A 13 9.24 7.48 -21.04
CA VAL A 13 9.00 8.43 -22.13
C VAL A 13 7.97 7.95 -23.16
N ASN A 14 7.68 6.64 -23.20
CA ASN A 14 6.68 6.03 -24.08
C ASN A 14 5.33 5.83 -23.36
N ASN A 15 5.16 6.40 -22.17
CA ASN A 15 3.97 6.26 -21.33
C ASN A 15 3.68 4.81 -20.89
N LYS A 16 4.70 3.95 -20.87
CA LYS A 16 4.63 2.59 -20.30
C LYS A 16 4.93 2.62 -18.81
N ILE A 17 4.23 1.80 -18.04
CA ILE A 17 4.43 1.65 -16.60
C ILE A 17 5.75 0.91 -16.36
N THR A 18 6.67 1.53 -15.63
CA THR A 18 7.97 0.95 -15.24
C THR A 18 8.02 0.55 -13.76
N GLY A 19 7.02 0.96 -13.00
CA GLY A 19 6.91 0.75 -11.57
C GLY A 19 5.69 1.45 -11.02
N PHE A 20 5.44 1.30 -9.74
CA PHE A 20 4.39 2.03 -9.04
C PHE A 20 4.74 2.22 -7.58
N THR A 21 4.15 3.24 -6.96
CA THR A 21 4.18 3.44 -5.51
C THR A 21 2.79 3.13 -4.95
N ALA A 22 2.75 2.25 -3.96
CA ALA A 22 1.58 1.99 -3.15
C ALA A 22 1.69 2.77 -1.83
N ASN A 23 0.75 3.68 -1.60
CA ASN A 23 0.64 4.44 -0.36
C ASN A 23 -0.46 3.83 0.50
N PHE A 24 -0.13 3.53 1.75
CA PHE A 24 -1.01 2.91 2.72
C PHE A 24 -1.35 3.91 3.81
N SER A 25 -2.63 4.02 4.12
CA SER A 25 -3.12 4.79 5.27
C SER A 25 -4.00 3.88 6.13
N ALA A 26 -3.56 3.63 7.36
CA ALA A 26 -4.33 2.89 8.34
C ALA A 26 -4.95 3.86 9.35
N THR A 27 -6.25 3.76 9.55
CA THR A 27 -6.97 4.51 10.59
C THR A 27 -7.66 3.54 11.55
N GLU A 28 -7.51 3.78 12.84
CA GLU A 28 -8.29 3.15 13.91
C GLU A 28 -8.71 4.21 14.93
N ASP A 29 -10.01 4.41 15.11
CA ASP A 29 -10.58 5.53 15.88
C ASP A 29 -9.97 6.88 15.48
N SER A 30 -9.24 7.53 16.38
CA SER A 30 -8.52 8.80 16.13
C SER A 30 -7.06 8.61 15.70
N TYR A 31 -6.56 7.39 15.66
CA TYR A 31 -5.17 7.09 15.37
C TYR A 31 -4.96 6.83 13.88
N THR A 32 -3.95 7.48 13.31
CA THR A 32 -3.56 7.30 11.91
C THR A 32 -2.11 6.83 11.81
N SER A 33 -1.86 5.97 10.84
CA SER A 33 -0.53 5.48 10.47
C SER A 33 -0.43 5.44 8.95
N THR A 34 0.76 5.70 8.42
CA THR A 34 1.01 5.73 6.98
C THR A 34 2.30 4.99 6.65
N SER A 35 2.30 4.30 5.52
CA SER A 35 3.48 3.63 4.97
C SER A 35 3.47 3.71 3.45
N SER A 36 4.62 3.54 2.80
CA SER A 36 4.73 3.58 1.35
C SER A 36 5.68 2.51 0.86
N VAL A 37 5.31 1.82 -0.22
CA VAL A 37 6.17 0.84 -0.90
C VAL A 37 6.30 1.23 -2.37
N SER A 38 7.54 1.32 -2.84
CA SER A 38 7.84 1.53 -4.26
C SER A 38 8.29 0.22 -4.89
N VAL A 39 7.66 -0.13 -6.01
CA VAL A 39 7.94 -1.33 -6.80
C VAL A 39 8.47 -0.88 -8.15
N THR A 40 9.60 -1.47 -8.56
CA THR A 40 10.14 -1.34 -9.91
C THR A 40 9.92 -2.64 -10.66
N LEU A 41 9.34 -2.57 -11.86
CA LEU A 41 9.10 -3.75 -12.69
C LEU A 41 10.38 -4.15 -13.42
N SER A 42 10.51 -5.44 -13.71
CA SER A 42 11.63 -5.97 -14.50
C SER A 42 11.60 -5.52 -15.96
N ALA A 43 10.44 -5.14 -16.49
CA ALA A 43 10.26 -4.58 -17.81
C ALA A 43 9.06 -3.60 -17.86
N PRO A 44 9.07 -2.60 -18.76
CA PRO A 44 7.92 -1.71 -18.93
C PRO A 44 6.69 -2.44 -19.49
N VAL A 45 5.50 -2.11 -18.98
CA VAL A 45 4.21 -2.70 -19.40
C VAL A 45 3.19 -1.61 -19.76
N ASP A 46 2.23 -1.94 -20.61
CA ASP A 46 1.21 -0.96 -21.03
C ASP A 46 0.15 -0.71 -19.96
N SER A 47 -0.15 -1.73 -19.14
CA SER A 47 -1.13 -1.65 -18.06
C SER A 47 -0.82 -2.64 -16.94
N LEU A 48 -1.29 -2.33 -15.74
CA LEU A 48 -1.23 -3.17 -14.55
C LEU A 48 -2.55 -3.09 -13.79
N SER A 49 -3.23 -4.23 -13.66
CA SER A 49 -4.43 -4.37 -12.84
C SER A 49 -4.11 -4.22 -11.34
N THR A 50 -5.14 -3.94 -10.54
CA THR A 50 -5.02 -3.87 -9.09
C THR A 50 -4.46 -5.17 -8.48
N ASP A 51 -4.94 -6.33 -8.94
CA ASP A 51 -4.48 -7.63 -8.45
C ASP A 51 -3.01 -7.90 -8.75
N GLU A 52 -2.54 -7.50 -9.94
CA GLU A 52 -1.12 -7.61 -10.30
C GLU A 52 -0.25 -6.71 -9.43
N ARG A 53 -0.69 -5.47 -9.15
CA ARG A 53 0.03 -4.57 -8.23
C ARG A 53 0.11 -5.17 -6.83
N ILE A 54 -0.98 -5.76 -6.33
CA ILE A 54 -1.01 -6.36 -4.99
C ILE A 54 -0.06 -7.56 -4.89
N LYS A 55 0.11 -8.35 -5.95
CA LYS A 55 1.04 -9.50 -5.96
C LYS A 55 2.50 -9.10 -5.79
N GLU A 56 2.87 -7.91 -6.27
CA GLU A 56 4.23 -7.37 -6.12
C GLU A 56 4.48 -6.74 -4.73
N LEU A 57 3.43 -6.58 -3.91
CA LEU A 57 3.54 -5.98 -2.58
C LEU A 57 3.69 -7.03 -1.49
N ASP A 58 4.66 -6.83 -0.58
CA ASP A 58 4.69 -7.54 0.70
C ASP A 58 3.66 -6.93 1.68
N MET A 59 2.40 -7.26 1.45
CA MET A 59 1.26 -6.79 2.24
C MET A 59 1.39 -7.15 3.73
N ASN A 60 1.98 -8.30 4.05
CA ASN A 60 2.09 -8.77 5.43
C ASN A 60 3.03 -7.87 6.24
N THR A 61 4.19 -7.53 5.67
CA THR A 61 5.16 -6.65 6.33
C THR A 61 4.58 -5.25 6.53
N VAL A 62 3.92 -4.70 5.51
CA VAL A 62 3.30 -3.37 5.60
C VAL A 62 2.17 -3.34 6.63
N ILE A 63 1.25 -4.29 6.59
CA ILE A 63 0.12 -4.38 7.54
C ILE A 63 0.66 -4.52 8.97
N LYS A 64 1.70 -5.34 9.18
CA LYS A 64 2.32 -5.49 10.49
C LYS A 64 2.91 -4.16 10.98
N SER A 65 3.67 -3.46 10.15
CA SER A 65 4.26 -2.17 10.51
C SER A 65 3.19 -1.12 10.86
N LEU A 66 2.11 -1.03 10.08
CA LEU A 66 1.00 -0.12 10.35
C LEU A 66 0.29 -0.46 11.66
N LYS A 67 0.05 -1.76 11.90
CA LYS A 67 -0.55 -2.27 13.13
C LYS A 67 0.30 -1.92 14.35
N ASP A 68 1.60 -2.20 14.29
CA ASP A 68 2.52 -1.98 15.41
C ASP A 68 2.58 -0.48 15.76
N ASP A 69 2.65 0.41 14.76
CA ASP A 69 2.63 1.86 14.98
C ASP A 69 1.31 2.36 15.60
N LEU A 70 0.15 1.88 15.12
CA LEU A 70 -1.14 2.21 15.72
C LEU A 70 -1.26 1.73 17.18
N VAL A 71 -0.78 0.52 17.48
CA VAL A 71 -0.79 -0.02 18.84
C VAL A 71 0.13 0.79 19.76
N VAL A 72 1.31 1.18 19.29
CA VAL A 72 2.22 2.07 20.04
C VAL A 72 1.57 3.42 20.35
N LYS A 73 0.73 3.93 19.44
CA LYS A 73 -0.04 5.16 19.65
C LYS A 73 -1.24 5.00 20.61
N GLY A 74 -1.60 3.76 20.95
CA GLY A 74 -2.69 3.44 21.89
C GLY A 74 -3.95 2.87 21.25
N ALA A 75 -3.95 2.58 19.94
CA ALA A 75 -5.09 1.97 19.27
C ALA A 75 -5.30 0.51 19.71
N THR A 76 -6.56 0.11 19.89
CA THR A 76 -6.93 -1.30 20.12
C THR A 76 -7.57 -1.89 18.86
N ILE A 77 -6.82 -2.71 18.13
CA ILE A 77 -7.27 -3.24 16.84
C ILE A 77 -8.03 -4.55 17.05
N THR A 78 -9.35 -4.53 16.86
CA THR A 78 -10.21 -5.71 17.03
C THR A 78 -10.64 -6.35 15.70
N LYS A 79 -10.65 -5.57 14.62
CA LYS A 79 -10.99 -5.99 13.26
C LYS A 79 -10.16 -5.22 12.24
N MET A 80 -9.97 -5.81 11.06
CA MET A 80 -9.25 -5.19 9.94
C MET A 80 -10.10 -5.23 8.68
N THR A 81 -10.08 -4.14 7.92
CA THR A 81 -10.68 -4.03 6.59
C THR A 81 -9.71 -3.30 5.67
N ILE A 82 -9.55 -3.81 4.45
CA ILE A 82 -8.69 -3.22 3.42
C ILE A 82 -9.61 -2.64 2.34
N SER A 83 -9.40 -1.38 2.00
CA SER A 83 -10.08 -0.64 0.93
C SER A 83 -9.03 -0.19 -0.07
N ILE A 84 -9.32 -0.35 -1.35
CA ILE A 84 -8.41 -0.08 -2.47
C ILE A 84 -9.17 0.73 -3.51
#